data_AF-A0AAP8N7K1-F1
#
_entry.id   AF-A0AAP8N7K1-F1
#
_cell.length_a   1.000
_cell.length_b   1.000
_cell.length_c   1.000
_cell.angle_alpha   90.00
_cell.angle_beta   90.00
_cell.angle_gamma   90.00
#
_symmetry.space_group_name_H-M   'P 1'
#
loop_
_entity.id
_entity.type
_entity.pdbx_description
1 polymer ?
#
loop_
_entity_poly.entity_id
_entity_poly.type
_entity_poly.pdbx_seq_one_letter_code
_entity_poly.pdbx_strand_id
1 'polypeptide(L)'
;LYCDHLSIPSSPRIMATKSLLHLFTPVEGTVLQHVSLFKLIQALHPTPALGGFPKEVACKLIRELEPVERGWYGAPIGWIDL
;
A
#
# COMPACT_ATOMS: atom_id res chain seq x y z
N LEU A 1 -6.10 14.97 -6.17
CA LEU A 1 -5.86 14.12 -7.35
C LEU A 1 -4.35 13.93 -7.49
N TYR A 2 -3.87 12.70 -7.63
CA TYR A 2 -2.42 12.40 -7.64
C TYR A 2 -1.87 12.13 -9.03
N CYS A 3 -2.70 11.57 -9.92
CA CYS A 3 -2.34 11.15 -11.27
C CYS A 3 -3.27 11.80 -12.30
N ASP A 4 -2.79 12.02 -13.52
CA ASP A 4 -3.60 12.46 -14.67
C ASP A 4 -4.27 11.27 -15.39
N HIS A 5 -3.61 10.11 -15.41
CA HIS A 5 -4.08 8.85 -15.96
C HIS A 5 -3.86 7.72 -14.96
N LEU A 6 -4.83 6.81 -14.87
CA LEU A 6 -4.77 5.64 -14.01
C LEU A 6 -5.35 4.42 -14.75
N SER A 7 -4.58 3.34 -14.81
CA SER A 7 -5.00 2.04 -15.32
C SER A 7 -5.14 1.09 -14.14
N ILE A 8 -6.35 0.56 -13.94
CA ILE A 8 -6.66 -0.45 -12.92
C ILE A 8 -7.35 -1.62 -13.62
N PRO A 9 -6.74 -2.82 -13.61
CA PRO A 9 -7.40 -4.02 -14.12
C PRO A 9 -8.70 -4.32 -13.36
N SER A 10 -9.74 -4.75 -14.08
CA SER A 10 -11.04 -5.13 -13.50
C SER A 10 -10.99 -6.40 -12.64
N SER A 11 -9.92 -7.19 -12.76
CA SER A 11 -9.73 -8.45 -12.04
C SER A 11 -8.26 -8.66 -11.67
N PRO A 12 -7.99 -9.30 -10.51
CA PRO A 12 -6.62 -9.66 -10.14
C PRO A 12 -6.07 -10.76 -11.03
N ARG A 13 -4.74 -10.92 -11.02
CA ARG A 13 -4.03 -12.08 -11.56
C ARG A 13 -3.27 -12.82 -10.46
N ILE A 14 -2.94 -14.09 -10.69
CA ILE A 14 -2.11 -14.86 -9.76
C ILE A 14 -0.65 -14.43 -9.89
N MET A 15 -0.03 -14.07 -8.77
CA MET A 15 1.41 -13.88 -8.61
C MET A 15 1.96 -14.98 -7.71
N ALA A 16 2.76 -15.87 -8.28
CA ALA A 16 3.40 -16.94 -7.53
C ALA A 16 4.73 -16.45 -6.91
N THR A 17 4.93 -16.75 -5.63
CA THR A 17 6.23 -16.70 -4.96
C THR A 17 6.73 -18.13 -4.74
N LYS A 18 7.90 -18.29 -4.11
CA LYS A 18 8.42 -19.63 -3.77
C LYS A 18 7.51 -20.43 -2.83
N SER A 19 6.71 -19.75 -2.00
CA SER A 19 5.96 -20.39 -0.91
C SER A 19 4.46 -20.19 -1.00
N LEU A 20 3.97 -19.20 -1.75
CA LEU A 20 2.57 -18.77 -1.74
C LEU A 20 2.12 -18.25 -3.10
N LEU A 21 0.81 -18.38 -3.35
CA LEU A 21 0.11 -17.71 -4.45
C LEU A 21 -0.60 -16.46 -3.91
N HIS A 22 -0.45 -15.33 -4.60
CA HIS A 22 -1.12 -14.08 -4.27
C HIS A 22 -2.08 -13.66 -5.38
N LEU A 23 -3.22 -13.07 -5.02
CA LEU A 23 -4.01 -12.26 -5.93
C LEU A 23 -3.37 -10.87 -6.02
N PHE A 24 -2.99 -10.46 -7.23
CA PHE A 24 -2.27 -9.23 -7.49
C PHE A 24 -2.98 -8.41 -8.56
N THR A 25 -3.27 -7.15 -8.26
CA THR A 25 -3.84 -6.18 -9.21
C THR A 25 -2.82 -5.06 -9.43
N PRO A 26 -2.10 -5.04 -10.57
CA PRO A 26 -1.15 -3.96 -10.86
C PRO A 26 -1.90 -2.66 -11.17
N VAL A 27 -1.73 -1.66 -10.31
CA VAL A 27 -2.26 -0.30 -10.53
C VAL A 27 -1.13 0.56 -11.09
N GLU A 28 -1.36 1.15 -12.25
CA GLU A 28 -0.37 1.96 -12.96
C GLU A 28 -0.95 3.35 -13.23
N GLY A 29 -0.14 4.40 -13.11
CA GLY A 29 -0.59 5.74 -13.41
C GLY A 29 0.55 6.73 -13.61
N THR A 30 0.25 7.81 -14.31
CA THR A 30 1.18 8.91 -14.54
C THR A 30 0.94 9.98 -13.48
N VAL A 31 1.96 10.23 -12.67
CA VAL A 31 1.88 11.12 -11.51
C VAL A 31 1.99 12.58 -11.97
N LEU A 32 1.20 13.47 -11.37
CA LEU A 32 1.26 14.90 -11.66
C LEU A 32 2.60 15.50 -11.21
N GLN A 33 3.16 16.43 -11.98
CA GLN A 33 4.49 17.01 -11.73
C GLN A 33 4.70 17.58 -10.30
N HIS A 34 3.65 18.07 -9.66
CA HIS A 34 3.70 18.67 -8.32
C HIS A 34 3.50 17.67 -7.17
N VAL A 35 3.32 16.38 -7.49
CA VAL A 35 3.12 15.30 -6.52
C VAL A 35 4.45 14.60 -6.28
N SER A 36 4.97 14.75 -5.06
CA SER A 36 6.17 14.02 -4.64
C SER A 36 5.87 12.56 -4.31
N LEU A 37 6.89 11.71 -4.39
CA LEU A 37 6.81 10.32 -3.95
C LEU A 37 6.34 10.19 -2.49
N PHE A 38 6.79 11.08 -1.59
CA PHE A 38 6.36 11.07 -0.19
C PHE A 38 4.86 11.34 -0.03
N LYS A 39 4.25 12.20 -0.86
CA LYS A 39 2.79 12.39 -0.84
C LYS A 39 2.05 11.12 -1.22
N LEU A 40 2.57 10.37 -2.20
CA LEU A 40 1.99 9.09 -2.60
C LEU A 40 2.11 8.05 -1.48
N ILE A 41 3.29 7.95 -0.86
CA ILE A 41 3.51 7.02 0.26
C ILE A 41 2.57 7.33 1.42
N GLN A 42 2.43 8.59 1.82
CA GLN A 42 1.51 9.00 2.88
C GLN A 42 0.04 8.69 2.57
N ALA A 43 -0.35 8.82 1.30
CA ALA A 43 -1.71 8.54 0.86
C ALA A 43 -2.01 7.04 0.82
N LEU A 44 -1.04 6.22 0.38
CA LEU A 44 -1.23 4.78 0.16
C LEU A 44 -0.94 3.93 1.39
N HIS A 45 -0.04 4.37 2.28
CA HIS A 45 0.39 3.57 3.42
C HIS A 45 -0.43 3.87 4.70
N PRO A 46 -0.79 2.83 5.49
CA PRO A 46 -0.91 1.43 5.08
C PRO A 46 -2.09 1.23 4.12
N THR A 47 -1.91 0.32 3.16
CA THR A 47 -3.03 -0.17 2.36
C THR A 47 -3.90 -1.10 3.21
N PRO A 48 -5.15 -1.37 2.81
CA PRO A 48 -6.00 -2.33 3.52
C PRO A 48 -5.39 -3.73 3.67
N ALA A 49 -4.47 -4.13 2.78
CA ALA A 49 -3.78 -5.41 2.86
C ALA A 49 -2.93 -5.59 4.13
N LEU A 50 -2.47 -4.48 4.75
CA LEU A 50 -1.67 -4.51 5.98
C LEU A 50 -2.34 -3.77 7.14
N GLY A 51 -3.14 -2.75 6.86
CA GLY A 51 -3.78 -1.88 7.86
C GLY A 51 -5.28 -2.02 7.99
N GLY A 52 -5.95 -2.74 7.08
CA GLY A 52 -7.41 -2.87 7.04
C GLY A 52 -8.16 -1.65 6.50
N PHE A 53 -9.49 -1.73 6.50
CA PHE A 53 -10.40 -0.66 6.05
C PHE A 53 -11.67 -0.64 6.90
N PRO A 54 -12.17 0.52 7.38
CA PRO A 54 -11.56 1.86 7.30
C PRO A 54 -10.23 1.96 8.06
N LYS A 55 -9.27 2.73 7.51
CA LYS A 55 -7.86 2.75 7.97
C LYS A 55 -7.72 3.07 9.45
N GLU A 56 -8.33 4.15 9.93
CA GLU A 56 -8.17 4.63 11.30
C GLU A 56 -8.73 3.62 12.31
N VAL A 57 -9.89 3.02 12.00
CA VAL A 57 -10.56 2.03 12.86
C VAL A 57 -9.73 0.74 12.91
N ALA A 58 -9.33 0.22 11.76
CA ALA A 58 -8.58 -1.03 11.68
C ALA A 58 -7.17 -0.90 12.30
N CYS A 59 -6.44 0.19 12.04
CA CYS A 59 -5.16 0.44 12.68
C CYS A 59 -5.27 0.68 14.21
N LYS A 60 -6.41 1.17 14.71
CA LYS A 60 -6.67 1.23 16.15
C LYS A 60 -6.86 -0.18 16.73
N LEU A 61 -7.71 -1.00 16.12
CA LEU A 61 -7.94 -2.38 16.56
C LEU A 61 -6.67 -3.24 16.51
N ILE A 62 -5.85 -3.09 15.47
CA ILE A 62 -4.55 -3.79 15.37
C ILE A 62 -3.68 -3.49 16.59
N ARG A 63 -3.58 -2.21 16.99
CA ARG A 63 -2.80 -1.79 18.16
C ARG A 63 -3.38 -2.30 19.49
N GLU A 64 -4.70 -2.46 19.57
CA GLU A 64 -5.37 -2.95 20.78
C GLU A 64 -5.31 -4.48 20.91
N LEU A 65 -5.33 -5.20 19.79
CA LEU A 65 -5.49 -6.65 19.76
C LEU A 65 -4.18 -7.42 19.56
N GLU A 66 -3.20 -6.84 18.89
CA GLU A 66 -1.91 -7.53 18.71
C GLU A 66 -1.09 -7.48 20.00
N PRO A 67 -0.49 -8.62 20.40
CA PRO A 67 0.24 -8.70 21.67
C PRO A 67 1.60 -7.98 21.65
N VAL A 68 2.00 -7.45 20.49
CA VAL A 68 3.30 -6.82 20.27
C VAL A 68 3.18 -5.64 19.32
N GLU A 69 4.07 -4.66 19.49
CA GLU A 69 4.24 -3.59 18.52
C GLU A 69 4.88 -4.10 17.24
N ARG A 70 4.34 -3.70 16.09
CA ARG A 70 4.84 -4.11 14.77
C ARG A 70 6.20 -3.48 14.42
N GLY A 71 6.51 -2.29 14.96
CA GLY A 71 7.69 -1.53 14.57
C GLY A 71 7.73 -1.30 13.06
N TRP A 72 8.77 -1.82 12.39
CA TRP A 72 8.93 -1.73 10.93
C TRP A 72 8.11 -2.78 10.14
N TYR A 73 7.49 -3.75 10.81
CA TYR A 73 6.71 -4.79 10.14
C TYR A 73 5.48 -4.19 9.43
N GLY A 74 5.45 -4.33 8.10
CA GLY A 74 4.41 -3.75 7.24
C GLY A 74 4.65 -2.28 6.84
N ALA A 75 5.74 -1.66 7.27
CA ALA A 75 6.12 -0.31 6.84
C ALA A 75 6.78 -0.34 5.44
N PRO A 76 6.61 0.72 4.62
CA PRO A 76 7.34 0.85 3.36
C PRO A 76 8.82 1.13 3.63
N ILE A 77 9.70 0.45 2.91
CA ILE A 77 11.16 0.63 2.98
C ILE A 77 11.70 0.77 1.56
N GLY A 78 12.60 1.72 1.33
CA GLY A 78 13.18 1.98 0.02
C GLY A 78 14.23 3.10 0.06
N TRP A 79 14.66 3.54 -1.12
CA TRP A 79 15.60 4.63 -1.34
C TRP A 79 15.07 5.56 -2.44
N ILE A 80 15.55 6.80 -2.45
CA ILE A 80 15.26 7.78 -3.49
C ILE A 80 16.56 8.46 -3.89
N ASP A 81 16.63 8.93 -5.13
CA ASP A 81 17.63 9.91 -5.54
C ASP A 81 17.17 11.33 -5.17
N LEU A 82 18.09 12.28 -5.37
CA LEU A 82 17.89 13.71 -5.14
C LEU A 82 17.63 14.44 -6.46
#